data_AF-A0A9Y2MUK8-F1
#
_entry.id   AF-A0A9Y2MUK8-F1
#
_cell.length_a   1.000
_cell.length_b   1.000
_cell.length_c   1.000
_cell.angle_alpha   90.00
_cell.angle_beta   90.00
_cell.angle_gamma   90.00
#
_symmetry.space_group_name_H-M   'P 1'
#
loop_
_entity.id
_entity.type
_entity.pdbx_description
1 polymer ?
#
loop_
_entity_poly.entity_id
_entity_poly.type
_entity_poly.pdbx_seq_one_letter_code
_entity_poly.pdbx_strand_id
1 'polypeptide(L)'
;MASKVVYARGRKPAAPAKNARNRIAPMTEDQFQDRVMKTAKAYGWMVVHFRKAMRQSGKYSTPVQGDNGSPDLLLARNGVVLWAELKSDTGRLSPEQTEWRDAIGDGCWRLWRPRDWDTLVLPELAGGRVRAVVS
;
A
#
# COMPACT_ATOMS: atom_id res chain seq x y z
N MET A 1 -36.94 -9.93 72.03
CA MET A 1 -36.64 -8.86 71.03
C MET A 1 -35.17 -8.99 70.66
N ALA A 2 -34.87 -9.48 69.46
CA ALA A 2 -33.50 -9.77 69.03
C ALA A 2 -33.17 -8.88 67.82
N SER A 3 -32.08 -8.12 67.93
CA SER A 3 -31.53 -7.25 66.89
C SER A 3 -30.99 -8.09 65.73
N LYS A 4 -31.42 -7.80 64.49
CA LYS A 4 -30.86 -8.41 63.26
C LYS A 4 -29.90 -7.44 62.59
N VAL A 5 -28.65 -7.86 62.51
CA VAL A 5 -27.56 -7.23 61.75
C VAL A 5 -27.84 -7.39 60.25
N VAL A 6 -27.77 -6.30 59.48
CA VAL A 6 -27.81 -6.32 58.01
C VAL A 6 -26.41 -6.02 57.47
N TYR A 7 -25.80 -7.01 56.81
CA TYR A 7 -24.51 -6.85 56.13
C TYR A 7 -24.70 -6.18 54.75
N ALA A 8 -24.02 -5.07 54.49
CA ALA A 8 -23.92 -4.45 53.17
C ALA A 8 -23.00 -5.29 52.26
N ARG A 9 -23.48 -5.68 51.07
CA ARG A 9 -22.68 -6.38 50.05
C ARG A 9 -21.75 -5.38 49.35
N GLY A 10 -20.46 -5.50 49.59
CA GLY A 10 -19.43 -4.76 48.84
C GLY A 10 -19.45 -5.12 47.35
N ARG A 11 -19.41 -4.11 46.47
CA ARG A 11 -19.18 -4.29 45.03
C ARG A 11 -17.74 -4.77 44.83
N LYS A 12 -17.55 -5.89 44.12
CA LYS A 12 -16.22 -6.31 43.63
C LYS A 12 -15.68 -5.24 42.67
N PRO A 13 -14.39 -4.88 42.71
CA PRO A 13 -13.81 -4.03 41.68
C PRO A 13 -13.81 -4.77 40.33
N ALA A 14 -14.11 -4.04 39.26
CA ALA A 14 -13.99 -4.55 37.90
C ALA A 14 -12.54 -4.97 37.63
N ALA A 15 -12.36 -6.12 36.97
CA ALA A 15 -11.06 -6.59 36.54
C ALA A 15 -10.40 -5.55 35.61
N PRO A 16 -9.06 -5.36 35.66
CA PRO A 16 -8.39 -4.39 34.81
C PRO A 16 -8.58 -4.78 33.33
N ALA A 17 -8.92 -3.77 32.51
CA ALA A 17 -9.04 -3.93 31.07
C ALA A 17 -7.75 -4.52 30.49
N LYS A 18 -7.86 -5.61 29.73
CA LYS A 18 -6.73 -6.29 29.09
C LYS A 18 -6.07 -5.33 28.10
N ASN A 19 -4.81 -4.98 28.38
CA ASN A 19 -3.83 -4.28 27.54
C ASN A 19 -4.24 -4.05 26.07
N ALA A 20 -4.77 -2.86 25.77
CA ALA A 20 -4.81 -2.30 24.43
C ALA A 20 -3.37 -1.92 24.02
N ARG A 21 -2.55 -2.91 23.67
CA ARG A 21 -1.30 -2.64 22.95
C ARG A 21 -1.69 -1.97 21.65
N ASN A 22 -1.19 -0.75 21.44
CA ASN A 22 -1.31 0.04 20.23
C ASN A 22 -0.78 -0.74 19.02
N ARG A 23 -1.60 -1.63 18.43
CA ARG A 23 -1.31 -2.26 17.16
C ARG A 23 -1.65 -1.24 16.10
N ILE A 24 -0.65 -0.51 15.62
CA ILE A 24 -0.78 0.25 14.38
C ILE A 24 -1.28 -0.76 13.34
N ALA A 25 -2.48 -0.54 12.81
CA ALA A 25 -3.01 -1.40 11.76
C ALA A 25 -2.03 -1.36 10.57
N PRO A 26 -1.70 -2.52 9.97
CA PRO A 26 -0.84 -2.53 8.80
C PRO A 26 -1.47 -1.69 7.69
N MET A 27 -0.63 -0.89 7.01
CA MET A 27 -1.07 0.00 5.94
C MET A 27 -1.71 -0.83 4.82
N THR A 28 -2.91 -0.42 4.38
CA THR A 28 -3.59 -1.04 3.24
C THR A 28 -2.90 -0.67 1.92
N GLU A 29 -3.16 -1.43 0.85
CA GLU A 29 -2.65 -1.13 -0.50
C GLU A 29 -3.11 0.25 -0.99
N ASP A 30 -4.39 0.60 -0.80
CA ASP A 30 -4.93 1.91 -1.19
C ASP A 30 -4.24 3.07 -0.43
N GLN A 31 -4.05 2.93 0.89
CA GLN A 31 -3.34 3.94 1.68
C GLN A 31 -1.89 4.09 1.25
N PHE A 32 -1.23 2.98 0.92
CA PHE A 32 0.14 2.98 0.42
C PHE A 32 0.22 3.67 -0.95
N GLN A 33 -0.68 3.33 -1.87
CA GLN A 33 -0.80 3.97 -3.17
C GLN A 33 -0.97 5.49 -3.05
N ASP A 34 -1.88 5.95 -2.20
CA ASP A 34 -2.08 7.38 -1.97
C ASP A 34 -0.80 8.06 -1.47
N ARG A 35 -0.06 7.41 -0.57
CA ARG A 35 1.21 7.94 -0.04
C ARG A 35 2.28 8.03 -1.13
N VAL A 36 2.41 7.00 -1.96
CA VAL A 36 3.34 6.97 -3.11
C VAL A 36 2.99 8.08 -4.08
N MET A 37 1.73 8.18 -4.53
CA MET A 37 1.30 9.18 -5.51
C MET A 37 1.53 10.61 -5.00
N LYS A 38 1.17 10.91 -3.74
CA LYS A 38 1.40 12.24 -3.13
C LYS A 38 2.88 12.59 -3.07
N THR A 39 3.71 11.65 -2.64
CA THR A 39 5.16 11.86 -2.54
C THR A 39 5.79 12.04 -3.92
N ALA A 40 5.42 11.21 -4.89
CA ALA A 40 5.88 11.32 -6.27
C ALA A 40 5.53 12.69 -6.86
N LYS A 41 4.29 13.17 -6.66
CA LYS A 41 3.88 14.51 -7.08
C LYS A 41 4.68 15.62 -6.41
N ALA A 42 4.93 15.50 -5.10
CA ALA A 42 5.75 16.48 -4.37
C ALA A 42 7.18 16.59 -4.91
N TYR A 43 7.74 15.49 -5.43
CA TYR A 43 9.04 15.45 -6.07
C TYR A 43 9.02 15.70 -7.58
N GLY A 44 7.88 16.14 -8.14
CA GLY A 44 7.79 16.55 -9.54
C GLY A 44 7.64 15.40 -10.55
N TRP A 45 7.20 14.22 -10.11
CA TRP A 45 6.87 13.14 -11.04
C TRP A 45 5.51 13.38 -11.70
N MET A 46 5.42 13.09 -13.00
CA MET A 46 4.15 12.72 -13.61
C MET A 46 3.73 11.36 -13.07
N VAL A 47 2.44 11.17 -12.82
CA VAL A 47 1.88 9.96 -12.19
C VAL A 47 0.53 9.70 -12.84
N VAL A 48 0.30 8.45 -13.26
CA VAL A 48 -1.04 7.97 -13.60
C VAL A 48 -1.30 6.62 -12.92
N HIS A 49 -2.55 6.44 -12.49
CA HIS A 49 -3.10 5.21 -11.95
C HIS A 49 -4.45 4.96 -12.61
N PHE A 50 -4.68 3.76 -13.14
CA PHE A 50 -5.95 3.39 -13.76
C PHE A 50 -6.84 2.67 -12.73
N ARG A 51 -7.77 3.42 -12.13
CA ARG A 51 -8.66 2.89 -11.10
C ARG A 51 -9.56 1.79 -11.65
N LYS A 52 -9.78 0.74 -10.85
CA LYS A 52 -10.84 -0.25 -11.10
C LYS A 52 -12.18 0.47 -11.08
N ALA A 53 -13.03 0.21 -12.07
CA ALA A 53 -14.40 0.69 -12.12
C ALA A 53 -15.35 -0.41 -11.64
N MET A 54 -16.38 -0.05 -10.88
CA MET A 54 -17.47 -0.98 -10.57
C MET A 54 -18.40 -1.04 -11.78
N ARG A 55 -18.57 -2.23 -12.38
CA ARG A 55 -19.58 -2.42 -13.43
C ARG A 55 -20.98 -2.36 -12.83
N GLN A 56 -21.98 -2.11 -13.67
CA GLN A 56 -23.40 -2.16 -13.31
C GLN A 56 -23.81 -3.49 -12.62
N SER A 57 -23.10 -4.59 -12.93
CA SER A 57 -23.29 -5.91 -12.32
C SER A 57 -22.72 -6.05 -10.90
N GLY A 58 -22.13 -5.00 -10.33
CA GLY A 58 -21.48 -5.01 -9.01
C GLY A 58 -20.09 -5.67 -8.97
N LYS A 59 -19.60 -6.18 -10.11
CA LYS A 59 -18.23 -6.69 -10.23
C LYS A 59 -17.27 -5.55 -10.54
N TYR A 60 -16.14 -5.50 -9.84
CA TYR A 60 -15.05 -4.60 -10.18
C TYR A 60 -14.32 -5.10 -11.42
N SER A 61 -14.05 -4.20 -12.35
CA SER A 61 -13.16 -4.44 -13.48
C SER A 61 -12.47 -3.13 -13.85
N THR A 62 -11.21 -3.19 -14.25
CA THR A 62 -10.65 -2.11 -15.06
C THR A 62 -11.06 -2.41 -16.51
N PRO A 63 -11.88 -1.56 -17.17
CA PRO A 63 -12.19 -1.77 -18.58
C PRO A 63 -10.91 -1.56 -19.39
N VAL A 64 -10.24 -2.66 -19.73
CA VAL A 64 -9.00 -2.67 -20.51
C VAL A 64 -9.29 -3.31 -21.86
N GLN A 65 -8.78 -2.71 -22.92
CA GLN A 65 -8.60 -3.36 -24.22
C GLN A 65 -7.11 -3.70 -24.33
N GLY A 66 -6.78 -4.99 -24.29
CA GLY A 66 -5.39 -5.48 -24.22
C GLY A 66 -5.14 -6.38 -23.01
N ASP A 67 -3.90 -6.44 -22.57
CA ASP A 67 -3.44 -7.36 -21.51
C ASP A 67 -3.82 -6.88 -20.10
N ASN A 68 -4.23 -7.82 -19.25
CA ASN A 68 -4.54 -7.56 -17.85
C ASN A 68 -3.25 -7.49 -17.00
N GLY A 69 -3.39 -7.08 -15.74
CA GLY A 69 -2.26 -7.08 -14.80
C GLY A 69 -1.25 -5.97 -15.02
N SER A 70 -1.63 -4.93 -15.77
CA SER A 70 -0.81 -3.73 -15.92
C SER A 70 -0.43 -3.18 -14.54
N PRO A 71 0.79 -2.63 -14.40
CA PRO A 71 1.27 -2.08 -13.13
C PRO A 71 0.35 -1.01 -12.55
N ASP A 72 0.30 -0.94 -11.22
CA ASP A 72 -0.56 0.05 -10.54
C ASP A 72 -0.24 1.50 -10.93
N LEU A 73 1.04 1.86 -11.07
CA LEU A 73 1.48 3.22 -11.38
C LEU A 73 2.44 3.28 -12.56
N LEU A 74 2.25 4.31 -13.40
CA LEU A 74 3.25 4.82 -14.34
C LEU A 74 3.75 6.17 -13.82
N LEU A 75 5.06 6.26 -13.63
CA LEU A 75 5.75 7.45 -13.14
C LEU A 75 6.75 7.94 -14.20
N ALA A 76 6.79 9.24 -14.47
CA ALA A 76 7.79 9.81 -15.36
C ALA A 76 8.36 11.14 -14.84
N ARG A 77 9.69 11.30 -14.88
CA ARG A 77 10.39 12.54 -14.49
C ARG A 77 11.78 12.60 -15.13
N ASN A 78 12.11 13.71 -15.79
CA ASN A 78 13.45 13.99 -16.31
C ASN A 78 14.07 12.86 -17.17
N GLY A 79 13.28 12.26 -18.06
CA GLY A 79 13.73 11.14 -18.90
C GLY A 79 13.75 9.77 -18.21
N VAL A 80 13.40 9.70 -16.92
CA VAL A 80 13.22 8.44 -16.19
C VAL A 80 11.75 8.05 -16.23
N VAL A 81 11.47 6.80 -16.61
CA VAL A 81 10.13 6.20 -16.56
C VAL A 81 10.18 4.99 -15.66
N LEU A 82 9.29 4.94 -14.68
CA LEU A 82 9.12 3.79 -13.80
C LEU A 82 7.70 3.24 -13.94
N TRP A 83 7.60 1.92 -13.92
CA TRP A 83 6.36 1.19 -13.79
C TRP A 83 6.38 0.52 -12.43
N ALA A 84 5.47 0.88 -11.54
CA ALA A 84 5.47 0.41 -10.16
C ALA A 84 4.21 -0.38 -9.84
N GLU A 85 4.38 -1.64 -9.45
CA GLU A 85 3.38 -2.43 -8.76
C GLU A 85 3.46 -2.18 -7.26
N LEU A 86 2.32 -1.95 -6.64
CA LEU A 86 2.20 -1.71 -5.21
C LEU A 86 1.53 -2.91 -4.56
N LYS A 87 2.15 -3.42 -3.49
CA LYS A 87 1.56 -4.50 -2.69
C LYS A 87 1.59 -4.14 -1.22
N SER A 88 0.69 -4.76 -0.47
CA SER A 88 0.87 -4.94 0.97
C SER A 88 2.19 -5.67 1.24
N ASP A 89 2.66 -5.64 2.49
CA ASP A 89 3.89 -6.33 2.85
C ASP A 89 3.84 -7.83 2.51
N THR A 90 2.68 -8.45 2.59
CA THR A 90 2.50 -9.88 2.28
C THR A 90 1.93 -10.16 0.90
N GLY A 91 1.62 -9.11 0.12
CA GLY A 91 1.01 -9.23 -1.19
C GLY A 91 1.93 -9.90 -2.21
N ARG A 92 1.33 -10.72 -3.07
CA ARG A 92 2.01 -11.49 -4.14
C ARG A 92 1.58 -10.98 -5.51
N LEU A 93 2.48 -11.04 -6.48
CA LEU A 93 2.16 -10.78 -7.87
C LEU A 93 1.21 -11.86 -8.41
N SER A 94 0.29 -11.47 -9.28
CA SER A 94 -0.42 -12.42 -10.13
C SER A 94 0.49 -12.91 -11.27
N PRO A 95 0.11 -13.98 -11.99
CA PRO A 95 0.83 -14.41 -13.19
C PRO A 95 0.95 -13.30 -14.24
N GLU A 96 -0.13 -12.57 -14.52
CA GLU A 96 -0.15 -11.49 -15.51
C GLU A 96 0.76 -10.33 -15.09
N GLN A 97 0.80 -10.00 -13.79
CA GLN A 97 1.72 -8.98 -13.26
C GLN A 97 3.19 -9.42 -13.36
N THR A 98 3.44 -10.73 -13.29
CA THR A 98 4.78 -11.30 -13.49
C THR A 98 5.20 -11.19 -14.95
N GLU A 99 4.29 -11.45 -15.89
CA GLU A 99 4.53 -11.27 -17.32
C GLU A 99 4.85 -9.80 -17.65
N TRP A 100 4.11 -8.84 -17.09
CA TRP A 100 4.42 -7.42 -17.24
C TRP A 100 5.78 -7.03 -16.68
N ARG A 101 6.15 -7.52 -15.49
CA ARG A 101 7.50 -7.31 -14.94
C ARG A 101 8.56 -7.76 -15.94
N ASP A 102 8.42 -8.99 -16.44
CA ASP A 102 9.43 -9.61 -17.28
C ASP A 102 9.53 -8.88 -18.64
N ALA A 103 8.40 -8.39 -19.17
CA ALA A 103 8.35 -7.61 -20.40
C ALA A 103 8.91 -6.18 -20.25
N ILE A 104 8.73 -5.54 -19.09
CA ILE A 104 9.23 -4.17 -18.81
C ILE A 104 10.74 -4.20 -18.50
N GLY A 105 11.20 -5.22 -17.77
CA GLY A 105 12.58 -5.37 -17.34
C GLY A 105 12.96 -4.55 -16.11
N ASP A 106 14.00 -5.03 -15.40
CA ASP A 106 14.39 -4.55 -14.06
C ASP A 106 14.82 -3.07 -14.01
N GLY A 107 15.25 -2.49 -15.15
CA GLY A 107 15.66 -1.09 -15.20
C GLY A 107 14.53 -0.12 -14.87
N CYS A 108 13.32 -0.42 -15.34
CA CYS A 108 12.15 0.45 -15.23
C CYS A 108 11.09 -0.12 -14.28
N TRP A 109 11.11 -1.43 -14.01
CA TRP A 109 10.13 -2.11 -13.17
C TRP A 109 10.38 -1.95 -11.67
N ARG A 110 9.34 -1.69 -10.89
CA ARG A 110 9.40 -1.65 -9.43
C ARG A 110 8.28 -2.47 -8.80
N LEU A 111 8.62 -3.19 -7.74
CA LEU A 111 7.67 -3.76 -6.79
C LEU A 111 7.89 -3.08 -5.44
N TRP A 112 6.94 -2.24 -5.04
CA TRP A 112 7.05 -1.46 -3.81
C TRP A 112 6.06 -1.94 -2.76
N ARG A 113 6.50 -1.87 -1.49
CA ARG A 113 5.71 -2.22 -0.31
C ARG A 113 5.89 -1.21 0.80
N PRO A 114 4.94 -1.10 1.74
CA PRO A 114 5.07 -0.23 2.90
C PRO A 114 6.38 -0.40 3.67
N ARG A 115 6.83 -1.64 3.90
CA ARG A 115 8.10 -1.91 4.60
C ARG A 115 9.35 -1.36 3.91
N ASP A 116 9.27 -1.11 2.60
CA ASP A 116 10.39 -0.67 1.78
C ASP A 116 10.38 0.87 1.62
N TRP A 117 9.50 1.57 2.35
CA TRP A 117 9.28 3.01 2.19
C TRP A 117 10.57 3.82 2.33
N ASP A 118 11.26 3.69 3.46
CA ASP A 118 12.43 4.51 3.76
C ASP A 118 13.69 4.03 3.03
N THR A 119 13.74 2.76 2.64
CA THR A 119 14.94 2.12 2.06
C THR A 119 14.96 2.17 0.54
N LEU A 120 13.81 2.08 -0.13
CA LEU A 120 13.70 2.02 -1.59
C LEU A 120 12.80 3.12 -2.15
N VAL A 121 11.55 3.22 -1.67
CA VAL A 121 10.52 4.03 -2.32
C VAL A 121 10.80 5.53 -2.21
N LEU A 122 10.97 6.03 -0.99
CA LEU A 122 11.21 7.44 -0.75
C LEU A 122 12.55 7.90 -1.37
N PRO A 123 13.67 7.18 -1.20
CA PRO A 123 14.92 7.52 -1.87
C PRO A 123 14.80 7.59 -3.39
N GLU A 124 14.09 6.68 -4.04
CA GLU A 124 13.94 6.67 -5.50
C GLU A 124 13.02 7.80 -6.00
N LEU A 125 11.92 8.06 -5.30
CA LEU A 125 11.04 9.19 -5.61
C LEU A 125 11.75 10.53 -5.39
N ALA A 126 12.56 10.66 -4.35
CA ALA A 126 13.34 11.86 -4.09
C ALA A 126 14.53 12.00 -5.07
N GLY A 127 15.25 10.90 -5.30
CA GLY A 127 16.53 10.85 -6.02
C GLY A 127 16.41 10.39 -7.47
N GLY A 128 16.02 11.29 -8.36
CA GLY A 128 15.90 11.02 -9.80
C GLY A 128 17.22 11.05 -10.58
N ARG A 129 18.24 10.28 -10.16
CA ARG A 129 19.41 10.01 -11.02
C ARG A 129 19.49 8.53 -11.33
N VAL A 130 19.05 8.17 -12.53
CA VAL A 130 19.38 6.88 -13.14
C VAL A 130 20.90 6.83 -13.30
N ARG A 131 21.53 5.78 -12.77
CA ARG A 131 22.85 5.36 -13.29
C ARG A 131 22.61 5.02 -14.75
N ALA A 132 23.10 5.87 -15.66
CA ALA A 132 23.14 5.54 -17.07
C ALA A 132 23.78 4.16 -17.21
N VAL A 133 23.03 3.18 -17.70
CA VAL A 133 23.63 1.97 -18.24
C VAL A 133 24.28 2.45 -19.54
N VAL A 134 25.60 2.59 -19.50
CA VAL A 134 26.41 2.88 -20.67
C VAL A 134 26.28 1.65 -21.57
N SER A 135 25.73 1.84 -22.76
CA SER A 135 25.74 0.87 -23.86
C SER A 135 27.17 0.64 -24.37
#